data_AF-A0A5N7SLW9-F1
#
_entry.id   AF-A0A5N7SLW9-F1
#
_cell.length_a   1.000
_cell.length_b   1.000
_cell.length_c   1.000
_cell.angle_alpha   90.00
_cell.angle_beta   90.00
_cell.angle_gamma   90.00
#
_symmetry.space_group_name_H-M   'P 1'
#
loop_
_entity.id
_entity.type
_entity.pdbx_description
1 polymer ?
#
loop_
_entity_poly.entity_id
_entity_poly.type
_entity_poly.pdbx_seq_one_letter_code
_entity_poly.pdbx_strand_id
1 'polypeptide(L)' 'MSLINTQIQPFEANAYHNGEFIKVSDASLKGQWSVLI' A
#
# COMPACT_ATOMS: atom_id res chain seq x y z
N MET A 1 -5.77 12.25 -15.49
CA MET A 1 -4.37 12.01 -15.91
C MET A 1 -3.99 10.61 -15.46
N SER A 2 -3.31 9.83 -16.30
CA SER A 2 -2.84 8.50 -15.90
C SER A 2 -1.73 8.61 -14.85
N LEU A 3 -1.73 7.72 -13.85
CA LEU A 3 -0.69 7.60 -12.81
C LEU A 3 0.39 6.57 -13.18
N ILE A 4 0.36 6.05 -14.42
CA ILE A 4 1.33 5.05 -14.87
C ILE A 4 2.78 5.59 -14.79
N ASN A 5 3.70 4.75 -14.34
CA ASN A 5 5.12 5.09 -14.15
C ASN A 5 5.39 6.29 -13.20
N THR A 6 4.47 6.55 -12.27
CA THR A 6 4.65 7.55 -11.21
C THR A 6 4.91 6.87 -9.87
N GLN A 7 5.61 7.56 -8.96
CA GLN A 7 5.84 7.04 -7.62
C GLN A 7 4.58 7.18 -6.78
N ILE A 8 4.29 6.15 -5.99
CA ILE A 8 3.17 6.18 -5.04
C ILE A 8 3.38 7.27 -4.00
N GLN A 9 2.31 7.99 -3.67
CA GLN A 9 2.35 9.01 -2.64
C GLN A 9 2.40 8.37 -1.25
N PRO A 10 3.02 9.03 -0.25
CA PRO A 10 3.02 8.53 1.12
C PRO A 10 1.59 8.32 1.60
N PHE A 11 1.33 7.16 2.18
CA PHE A 11 0.03 6.84 2.74
C PHE A 11 0.18 5.97 3.97
N GLU A 12 -0.86 6.01 4.79
CA GLU A 12 -0.99 5.15 5.96
C GLU A 12 -2.46 4.79 6.14
N ALA A 13 -2.74 3.49 6.21
CA ALA A 13 -4.09 2.97 6.33
C ALA A 13 -4.14 1.83 7.35
N ASN A 14 -5.26 1.74 8.06
CA ASN A 14 -5.56 0.56 8.87
C ASN A 14 -6.20 -0.49 7.97
N ALA A 15 -5.71 -1.72 8.00
CA ALA A 15 -6.22 -2.83 7.23
C ALA A 15 -6.50 -4.02 8.16
N TYR A 16 -7.50 -4.82 7.82
CA TYR A 16 -7.77 -6.07 8.53
C TYR A 16 -7.19 -7.22 7.72
N HIS A 17 -6.30 -8.00 8.32
CA HIS A 17 -5.65 -9.13 7.68
C HIS A 17 -5.63 -10.33 8.64
N ASN A 18 -6.17 -11.48 8.20
CA ASN A 18 -6.15 -12.76 8.92
C ASN A 18 -6.64 -12.72 10.38
N GLY A 19 -7.61 -11.87 10.72
CA GLY A 19 -8.11 -11.79 12.10
C GLY A 19 -7.63 -10.57 12.89
N GLU A 20 -6.65 -9.84 12.35
CA GLU A 20 -5.98 -8.76 13.07
C GLU A 20 -6.04 -7.44 12.31
N PHE A 21 -6.04 -6.33 13.06
CA PHE A 21 -5.91 -5.00 12.50
C PHE A 21 -4.43 -4.62 12.43
N ILE A 22 -3.94 -4.45 11.21
CA ILE A 22 -2.58 -4.05 10.91
C ILE A 22 -2.55 -2.66 10.29
N LYS A 23 -1.40 -2.00 10.38
CA LYS A 23 -1.16 -0.71 9.73
C LYS A 23 -0.34 -0.93 8.47
N VAL A 24 -0.86 -0.51 7.34
CA VAL A 24 -0.22 -0.64 6.02
C VAL A 24 0.16 0.75 5.54
N SER A 25 1.37 0.89 5.02
CA SER A 25 1.91 2.16 4.51
C SER A 25 2.66 1.97 3.20
N ASP A 26 3.04 3.06 2.53
CA ASP A 26 3.87 2.99 1.32
C ASP A 26 5.20 2.25 1.56
N ALA A 27 5.72 2.30 2.78
CA ALA A 27 6.93 1.57 3.17
C ALA A 27 6.74 0.05 3.12
N SER A 28 5.54 -0.44 3.44
CA SER A 28 5.23 -1.87 3.38
C SER A 28 5.15 -2.42 1.95
N LEU A 29 4.95 -1.54 0.95
CA LEU A 29 4.92 -1.92 -0.47
C LEU A 29 6.32 -1.93 -1.09
N LYS A 30 7.35 -1.39 -0.43
CA LYS A 30 8.70 -1.31 -0.98
C LYS A 30 9.36 -2.69 -1.01
N GLY A 31 9.96 -3.03 -2.15
CA GLY A 31 10.66 -4.31 -2.34
C GLY A 31 9.74 -5.51 -2.60
N GLN A 32 8.43 -5.29 -2.69
CA GLN A 32 7.44 -6.30 -3.04
C GLN A 32 6.60 -5.84 -4.23
N TRP A 33 6.07 -6.80 -5.00
CA TRP A 33 5.05 -6.49 -5.99
C TRP A 33 3.70 -6.37 -5.28
N SER A 34 3.04 -5.23 -5.45
CA SER A 34 1.78 -4.92 -4.77
C SER A 34 0.69 -4.59 -5.78
N VAL A 35 -0.51 -5.09 -5.53
CA VAL A 35 -1.72 -4.79 -6.28
C VAL A 35 -2.70 -4.15 -5.31
N LEU A 36 -3.15 -2.93 -5.62
CA LEU A 36 -4.12 -2.19 -4.82
C LEU A 36 -5.49 -2.30 -5.51
N ILE A 37 -6.52 -2.73 -4.77
CA ILE A 37 -7.90 -2.97 -5.24
C ILE A 37 -8.86 -2.20 -4.35
#